data_AF-E3NAP9-F1
#
_entry.id   AF-E3NAP9-F1
#
_cell.length_a   1.000
_cell.length_b   1.000
_cell.length_c   1.000
_cell.angle_alpha   90.00
_cell.angle_beta   90.00
_cell.angle_gamma   90.00
#
_symmetry.space_group_name_H-M   'P 1'
#
loop_
_entity.id
_entity.type
_entity.pdbx_description
1 polymer ?
#
loop_
_entity_poly.entity_id
_entity_poly.type
_entity_poly.pdbx_seq_one_letter_code
_entity_poly.pdbx_strand_id
1 'polypeptide(L)'
;MAMSREERIAELFVKVEIKMDSIVQLCDDAEKAYESAEWDQERRLTLQKFDAMVKTAEGNNEAAKDLLIRALKSCLYRVCFAHKLAEFGIFVVFDGPGKVFPVPGFVVRLLKGGEYEKL
;
A
#
# COMPACT_ATOMS: atom_id res chain seq x y z
N MET A 1 -22.05 16.17 14.37
CA MET A 1 -20.68 16.72 14.46
C MET A 1 -19.97 16.43 13.15
N ALA A 2 -19.36 17.43 12.52
CA ALA A 2 -18.54 17.21 11.34
C ALA A 2 -17.20 16.60 11.77
N MET A 3 -16.79 15.50 11.14
CA MET A 3 -15.51 14.84 11.44
C MET A 3 -14.34 15.79 11.20
N SER A 4 -13.41 15.87 12.15
CA SER A 4 -12.22 16.69 12.02
C SER A 4 -11.30 16.14 10.92
N ARG A 5 -10.41 16.99 10.39
CA ARG A 5 -9.42 16.54 9.38
C ARG A 5 -8.46 15.51 9.96
N GLU A 6 -8.10 15.65 11.23
CA GLU A 6 -7.22 14.72 11.95
C GLU A 6 -7.89 13.36 12.15
N GLU A 7 -9.16 13.35 12.56
CA GLU A 7 -9.97 12.12 12.64
C GLU A 7 -10.05 11.44 11.28
N ARG A 8 -10.23 12.21 10.21
CA ARG A 8 -10.25 11.69 8.83
C ARG A 8 -8.93 11.07 8.42
N ILE A 9 -7.81 11.70 8.78
CA ILE A 9 -6.47 11.20 8.49
C ILE A 9 -6.26 9.88 9.22
N ALA A 10 -6.58 9.81 10.52
CA ALA A 10 -6.47 8.60 11.32
C ALA A 10 -7.33 7.45 10.74
N GLU A 11 -8.59 7.73 10.39
CA GLU A 11 -9.48 6.72 9.79
C GLU A 11 -8.94 6.19 8.45
N LEU A 12 -8.44 7.08 7.58
CA LEU A 12 -7.89 6.67 6.30
C LEU A 12 -6.59 5.87 6.45
N PHE A 13 -5.73 6.24 7.40
CA PHE A 13 -4.49 5.52 7.70
C PHE A 13 -4.78 4.08 8.13
N VAL A 14 -5.66 3.91 9.12
CA VAL A 14 -6.08 2.58 9.60
C VAL A 14 -6.66 1.73 8.47
N LYS A 15 -7.47 2.33 7.58
CA LYS A 15 -8.02 1.61 6.42
C LYS A 15 -6.95 1.14 5.45
N VAL A 16 -5.92 1.95 5.21
CA VAL A 16 -4.79 1.56 4.35
C VAL A 16 -4.03 0.40 5.00
N GLU A 17 -3.68 0.51 6.27
CA GLU A 17 -2.94 -0.51 7.02
C GLU A 17 -3.67 -1.87 6.99
N ILE A 18 -4.94 -1.91 7.39
CA ILE A 18 -5.78 -3.12 7.37
C ILE A 18 -5.82 -3.75 5.97
N LYS A 19 -5.92 -2.92 4.93
CA LYS A 19 -6.02 -3.43 3.55
C LYS A 19 -4.69 -3.98 3.05
N MET A 20 -3.55 -3.39 3.42
CA MET A 20 -2.25 -3.94 3.06
C MET A 20 -1.99 -5.27 3.80
N ASP A 21 -2.31 -5.35 5.08
CA ASP A 21 -2.20 -6.60 5.85
C ASP A 21 -3.08 -7.71 5.28
N SER A 22 -4.31 -7.38 4.88
CA SER A 22 -5.18 -8.36 4.26
C SER A 22 -4.63 -8.89 2.93
N ILE A 23 -3.88 -8.10 2.17
CA ILE A 23 -3.24 -8.58 0.94
C ILE A 23 -2.07 -9.50 1.24
N VAL A 24 -1.23 -9.16 2.23
CA VAL A 24 -0.15 -10.04 2.70
C VAL A 24 -0.72 -11.40 3.09
N GLN A 25 -1.78 -11.41 3.89
CA GLN A 25 -2.46 -12.64 4.29
C GLN A 25 -3.02 -13.42 3.09
N LEU A 26 -3.66 -12.76 2.12
CA LEU A 26 -4.13 -13.42 0.90
C LEU A 26 -2.99 -14.04 0.08
N CYS A 27 -1.81 -13.41 0.08
CA CYS A 27 -0.61 -13.96 -0.58
C CYS A 27 -0.11 -15.20 0.17
N ASP A 28 -0.03 -15.14 1.51
CA ASP A 28 0.40 -16.25 2.35
C ASP A 28 -0.54 -17.46 2.22
N ASP A 29 -1.85 -17.22 2.28
CA ASP A 29 -2.90 -18.25 2.13
C ASP A 29 -2.85 -18.93 0.74
N ALA A 30 -2.34 -18.22 -0.27
CA ALA A 30 -2.17 -18.72 -1.63
C ALA A 30 -0.76 -19.23 -1.94
N GLU A 31 0.08 -19.40 -0.90
CA GLU A 31 1.48 -19.86 -0.99
C GLU A 31 2.34 -18.98 -1.94
N LYS A 32 2.04 -17.68 -2.02
CA LYS A 32 2.74 -16.67 -2.81
C LYS A 32 3.80 -15.94 -1.98
N ALA A 33 4.81 -16.69 -1.53
CA ALA A 33 5.84 -16.17 -0.63
C ALA A 33 6.60 -14.95 -1.19
N TYR A 34 6.82 -14.88 -2.51
CA TYR A 34 7.47 -13.72 -3.14
C TYR A 34 6.58 -12.47 -3.07
N GLU A 35 5.33 -12.58 -3.52
CA GLU A 35 4.38 -11.48 -3.51
C GLU A 35 4.08 -11.01 -2.09
N SER A 36 3.97 -11.95 -1.13
CA SER A 36 3.84 -11.65 0.29
C SER A 36 5.00 -10.79 0.79
N ALA A 37 6.25 -11.21 0.52
CA ALA A 37 7.44 -10.46 0.94
C ALA A 37 7.50 -9.04 0.34
N GLU A 38 7.17 -8.89 -0.94
CA GLU A 38 7.15 -7.58 -1.60
C GLU A 38 6.04 -6.68 -1.04
N TRP A 39 4.86 -7.23 -0.71
CA TRP A 39 3.78 -6.49 -0.04
C TRP A 39 4.15 -6.10 1.38
N ASP A 40 4.82 -6.97 2.11
CA ASP A 40 5.27 -6.71 3.47
C ASP A 40 6.34 -5.58 3.50
N GLN A 41 7.21 -5.55 2.49
CA GLN A 41 8.16 -4.45 2.26
C GLN A 41 7.44 -3.15 1.90
N GLU A 42 6.51 -3.17 0.93
CA GLU A 42 5.78 -1.96 0.53
C GLU A 42 4.93 -1.41 1.68
N ARG A 43 4.33 -2.28 2.51
CA ARG A 43 3.61 -1.87 3.73
C ARG A 43 4.51 -1.03 4.62
N ARG A 44 5.70 -1.54 4.96
CA ARG A 44 6.65 -0.83 5.84
C ARG A 44 7.01 0.54 5.26
N LEU A 45 7.34 0.60 3.97
CA LEU A 45 7.74 1.85 3.31
C LEU A 45 6.59 2.86 3.21
N THR A 46 5.38 2.38 2.91
CA THR A 46 4.17 3.20 2.80
C THR A 46 3.78 3.79 4.16
N LEU A 47 3.78 2.98 5.23
CA LEU A 47 3.47 3.45 6.58
C LEU A 47 4.52 4.45 7.08
N GLN A 48 5.81 4.19 6.88
CA GLN A 48 6.89 5.14 7.22
C GLN A 48 6.73 6.49 6.50
N LYS A 49 6.35 6.45 5.22
CA LYS A 49 6.09 7.67 4.44
C LYS A 49 4.90 8.44 5.00
N PHE A 50 3.81 7.75 5.34
CA PHE A 50 2.65 8.41 5.91
C PHE A 50 2.93 8.97 7.30
N ASP A 51 3.70 8.29 8.15
CA ASP A 51 4.14 8.83 9.45
C ASP A 51 4.93 10.14 9.28
N ALA A 52 5.83 10.20 8.30
CA ALA A 52 6.55 11.43 7.98
C ALA A 52 5.60 12.55 7.53
N MET A 53 4.60 12.23 6.71
CA MET A 53 3.59 13.20 6.27
C MET A 53 2.66 13.64 7.41
N VAL A 54 2.32 12.75 8.36
CA VAL A 54 1.56 13.09 9.57
C VAL A 54 2.32 14.14 10.38
N LYS A 55 3.62 13.93 10.64
CA LYS A 55 4.46 14.91 11.34
C LYS A 55 4.47 16.28 10.66
N THR A 56 4.44 16.33 9.32
CA THR A 56 4.35 17.61 8.58
C THR A 56 2.96 18.25 8.60
N ALA A 57 1.92 17.44 8.86
CA ALA A 57 0.52 17.85 8.92
C ALA A 57 0.04 18.18 10.34
N GLU A 58 0.86 17.95 11.37
CA GLU A 58 0.59 18.35 12.75
C GLU A 58 0.44 19.87 12.89
N GLY A 59 -0.43 20.30 13.80
CA GLY A 59 -0.71 21.71 14.06
C GLY A 59 -1.59 22.37 13.00
N ASN A 60 -1.36 23.66 12.74
CA ASN A 60 -2.23 24.48 11.87
C ASN A 60 -1.86 24.41 10.37
N ASN A 61 -1.12 23.39 9.95
CA ASN A 61 -0.70 23.24 8.56
C ASN A 61 -1.80 22.57 7.70
N GLU A 62 -2.86 23.31 7.43
CA GLU A 62 -4.05 22.82 6.72
C GLU A 62 -3.74 22.34 5.29
N ALA A 63 -2.75 22.93 4.62
CA ALA A 63 -2.30 22.49 3.29
C ALA A 63 -1.64 21.10 3.34
N ALA A 64 -0.82 20.83 4.36
CA ALA A 64 -0.21 19.51 4.56
C ALA A 64 -1.26 18.45 4.93
N LYS A 65 -2.28 18.80 5.75
CA LYS A 65 -3.42 17.92 6.02
C LYS A 65 -4.18 17.55 4.75
N ASP A 66 -4.47 18.53 3.88
CA ASP A 66 -5.15 18.28 2.61
C ASP A 66 -4.33 17.40 1.65
N LEU A 67 -3.02 17.61 1.59
CA LEU A 67 -2.09 16.78 0.81
C LEU A 67 -2.09 15.33 1.34
N LEU A 68 -1.98 15.15 2.66
CA LEU A 68 -1.99 13.84 3.31
C LEU A 68 -3.30 13.09 3.07
N ILE A 69 -4.44 13.77 3.21
CA ILE A 69 -5.75 13.17 2.91
C ILE A 69 -5.84 12.69 1.46
N ARG A 70 -5.33 13.47 0.49
CA ARG A 70 -5.31 13.06 -0.92
C ARG A 70 -4.40 11.86 -1.14
N ALA A 71 -3.22 11.86 -0.52
CA ALA A 71 -2.26 10.76 -0.62
C ALA A 71 -2.83 9.45 -0.04
N LEU A 72 -3.43 9.52 1.16
CA LEU A 72 -4.08 8.38 1.82
C LEU A 72 -5.25 7.84 1.00
N LYS A 73 -6.13 8.71 0.48
CA LYS A 73 -7.24 8.29 -0.39
C LYS A 73 -6.76 7.60 -1.66
N SER A 74 -5.73 8.16 -2.29
CA SER A 74 -5.16 7.56 -3.50
C SER A 74 -4.59 6.18 -3.18
N CYS A 75 -3.78 6.06 -2.13
CA CYS A 75 -3.23 4.78 -1.67
C CYS A 75 -4.33 3.77 -1.38
N LEU A 76 -5.35 4.15 -0.59
CA LEU A 76 -6.47 3.28 -0.27
C LEU A 76 -7.19 2.76 -1.51
N TYR A 77 -7.44 3.61 -2.51
CA TYR A 77 -8.04 3.17 -3.78
C TYR A 77 -7.19 2.11 -4.47
N ARG A 78 -5.87 2.32 -4.53
CA ARG A 78 -4.91 1.42 -5.19
C ARG A 78 -4.78 0.09 -4.45
N VAL A 79 -4.69 0.12 -3.13
CA VAL A 79 -4.64 -1.08 -2.29
C VAL A 79 -5.97 -1.83 -2.37
N CYS A 80 -7.12 -1.16 -2.34
CA CYS A 80 -8.42 -1.82 -2.53
C CYS A 80 -8.53 -2.50 -3.90
N PHE A 81 -7.99 -1.88 -4.95
CA PHE A 81 -7.96 -2.49 -6.28
C PHE A 81 -7.08 -3.75 -6.29
N ALA A 82 -5.88 -3.68 -5.72
CA ALA A 82 -4.99 -4.85 -5.59
C ALA A 82 -5.62 -5.96 -4.74
N HIS A 83 -6.28 -5.60 -3.64
CA HIS A 83 -7.03 -6.52 -2.78
C HIS A 83 -8.12 -7.25 -3.57
N LYS A 84 -8.89 -6.52 -4.38
CA LYS A 84 -9.90 -7.12 -5.27
C LYS A 84 -9.28 -8.06 -6.30
N LEU A 85 -8.14 -7.71 -6.88
CA LEU A 85 -7.44 -8.62 -7.80
C LEU A 85 -6.97 -9.90 -7.08
N ALA A 86 -6.43 -9.77 -5.87
CA ALA A 86 -6.00 -10.90 -5.06
C ALA A 86 -7.18 -11.83 -4.69
N GLU A 87 -8.36 -11.29 -4.40
CA GLU A 87 -9.60 -12.09 -4.21
C GLU A 87 -9.94 -12.95 -5.45
N PHE A 88 -9.56 -12.52 -6.66
CA PHE A 88 -9.72 -13.28 -7.90
C PHE A 88 -8.50 -14.16 -8.24
N GLY A 89 -7.52 -14.27 -7.34
CA GLY A 89 -6.27 -15.03 -7.54
C GLY A 89 -5.23 -14.30 -8.41
N ILE A 90 -5.42 -13.02 -8.70
CA ILE A 90 -4.48 -12.17 -9.43
C ILE A 90 -3.65 -11.37 -8.42
N PHE A 91 -2.42 -11.80 -8.19
CA PHE A 91 -1.50 -11.12 -7.28
C PHE A 91 -0.68 -10.09 -8.06
N VAL A 92 -0.79 -8.82 -7.64
CA VAL A 92 -0.06 -7.69 -8.21
C VAL A 92 1.00 -7.21 -7.23
N VAL A 93 2.11 -6.70 -7.73
CA VAL A 93 3.17 -6.05 -6.96
C VAL A 93 3.30 -4.60 -7.40
N PHE A 94 3.84 -3.76 -6.52
CA PHE A 94 4.16 -2.37 -6.87
C PHE A 94 5.52 -2.32 -7.58
N ASP A 95 5.66 -1.44 -8.57
CA ASP A 95 6.91 -1.15 -9.30
C ASP A 95 7.92 -0.33 -8.46
N GLY A 96 7.91 -0.52 -7.14
CA GLY A 96 8.79 0.13 -6.17
C GLY A 96 8.12 1.19 -5.29
N PRO A 97 8.85 1.65 -4.26
CA PRO A 97 8.30 2.46 -3.18
C PRO A 97 7.72 3.78 -3.68
N GLY A 98 6.43 3.99 -3.42
CA GLY A 98 5.71 5.21 -3.82
C GLY A 98 5.42 5.31 -5.32
N LYS A 99 5.78 4.32 -6.13
CA LYS A 99 5.35 4.17 -7.52
C LYS A 99 4.19 3.21 -7.57
N VAL A 100 3.00 3.79 -7.66
CA VAL A 100 1.78 3.00 -7.57
C VAL A 100 1.24 2.67 -8.95
N PHE A 101 1.95 1.79 -9.64
CA PHE A 101 1.39 1.02 -10.73
C PHE A 101 1.24 -0.43 -10.27
N PRO A 102 0.00 -0.97 -10.25
CA PRO A 102 -0.21 -2.39 -10.02
C PRO A 102 0.36 -3.14 -11.22
N VAL A 103 1.52 -3.75 -11.06
CA VAL A 103 2.11 -4.63 -12.06
C VAL A 103 1.75 -6.06 -11.67
N PRO A 104 1.13 -6.87 -12.54
CA PRO A 104 0.91 -8.28 -12.24
C PRO A 104 2.21 -8.98 -11.87
N GLY A 105 2.23 -9.79 -10.80
CA GLY A 105 3.45 -10.44 -10.30
C GLY A 105 4.18 -11.28 -11.35
N PHE A 106 3.45 -11.85 -12.31
CA PHE A 106 4.03 -12.58 -13.44
C PHE A 106 4.84 -11.68 -14.40
N VAL A 107 4.47 -10.40 -14.54
CA VAL A 107 5.20 -9.43 -15.36
C VAL A 107 6.49 -9.01 -14.66
N VAL A 108 6.50 -8.92 -13.33
CA VAL A 108 7.73 -8.66 -12.55
C VAL A 108 8.69 -9.85 -12.63
N ARG A 109 8.20 -11.10 -12.58
CA ARG A 109 9.01 -12.31 -12.84
C ARG A 109 9.67 -12.30 -14.22
N LEU A 110 8.96 -11.81 -15.24
CA LEU A 110 9.50 -11.67 -16.60
C LEU A 110 10.51 -10.51 -16.73
N LEU A 111 10.34 -9.42 -15.98
CA LEU A 111 11.22 -8.24 -16.03
C LEU A 111 12.47 -8.34 -15.15
N LYS A 112 12.40 -9.02 -13.99
CA LYS A 112 13.54 -9.29 -13.10
C LYS A 112 14.25 -10.63 -13.43
N GLY A 113 13.91 -11.24 -14.56
CA GLY A 113 14.40 -12.56 -14.98
C GLY A 113 15.93 -12.62 -15.08
N GLY A 114 16.55 -13.36 -14.16
CA GLY A 114 17.96 -13.71 -14.22
C GLY A 114 18.63 -13.93 -12.85
N GLU A 115 18.31 -13.11 -11.85
CA GLU A 115 19.00 -13.20 -10.55
C GLU A 115 18.30 -14.07 -9.49
N TYR A 116 17.01 -14.38 -9.68
CA TYR A 116 16.16 -14.93 -8.62
C TYR A 116 15.70 -16.38 -8.81
N GLU A 117 16.18 -17.12 -9.81
CA GLU A 117 15.98 -18.58 -9.91
C GLU A 117 16.79 -19.39 -8.86
N LYS A 118 17.50 -18.70 -7.94
CA LYS A 118 18.39 -19.33 -6.95
C LYS A 118 17.94 -19.18 -5.48
N LEU A 119 16.76 -18.64 -5.22
CA LEU A 119 16.13 -18.61 -3.89
C LEU A 119 14.89 -19.50 -3.87
#